data_AF-A0A800DZD8-F1
#
_entry.id   AF-A0A800DZD8-F1
#
_cell.length_a   1.000
_cell.length_b   1.000
_cell.length_c   1.000
_cell.angle_alpha   90.00
_cell.angle_beta   90.00
_cell.angle_gamma   90.00
#
_symmetry.space_group_name_H-M   'P 1'
#
loop_
_entity.id
_entity.type
_entity.pdbx_description
1 polymer ?
#
loop_
_entity_poly.entity_id
_entity_poly.type
_entity_poly.pdbx_seq_one_letter_code
_entity_poly.pdbx_strand_id
1 'polypeptide(L)'
;MNSNLKECIYDKTEHIGKYIFYFYPQEGYKNWYWHDFDLKLVQYLYIKFPFSVIGHLKQGVSFCKLFNKASLNNIIKIPKENFFITGLNSENKDNFFLKKDFGHEWFIFYLKRDKIDVLINEIEMFGIDNIERLLYKSTIIESILVKNFINGTIHLCVKPSASFDLFLKEEKIFIKERNINFLELD
;
A
#
# COMPACT_ATOMS: atom_id res chain seq x y z
N MET A 1 17.30 -3.91 -18.35
CA MET A 1 16.53 -4.70 -17.37
C MET A 1 17.39 -4.87 -16.12
N ASN A 2 17.19 -4.05 -15.10
CA ASN A 2 17.75 -4.27 -13.76
C ASN A 2 16.58 -4.35 -12.79
N SER A 3 16.07 -5.56 -12.59
CA SER A 3 15.11 -5.80 -11.51
C SER A 3 15.87 -5.61 -10.19
N ASN A 4 15.65 -4.45 -9.54
CA ASN A 4 16.20 -4.15 -8.21
C ASN A 4 15.49 -4.94 -7.09
N LEU A 5 14.43 -5.70 -7.43
CA LEU A 5 13.74 -6.59 -6.51
C LEU A 5 14.60 -7.83 -6.25
N LYS A 6 14.97 -8.05 -4.99
CA LYS A 6 15.84 -9.16 -4.59
C LYS A 6 15.12 -10.25 -3.81
N GLU A 7 14.11 -9.90 -3.02
CA GLU A 7 13.43 -10.85 -2.15
C GLU A 7 11.96 -10.46 -1.98
N CYS A 8 11.08 -11.46 -2.01
CA CYS A 8 9.71 -11.37 -1.55
C CYS A 8 9.54 -12.32 -0.36
N ILE A 9 9.23 -11.77 0.82
CA ILE A 9 8.92 -12.55 2.01
C ILE A 9 7.41 -12.68 2.12
N TYR A 10 6.92 -13.91 2.25
CA TYR A 10 5.52 -14.20 2.47
C TYR A 10 5.27 -14.61 3.92
N ASP A 11 4.34 -13.91 4.56
CA ASP A 11 3.79 -14.22 5.87
C ASP A 11 2.30 -14.55 5.71
N LYS A 12 1.93 -15.74 6.16
CA LYS A 12 0.57 -16.27 6.07
C LYS A 12 -0.03 -16.37 7.47
N THR A 13 -1.06 -15.58 7.69
CA THR A 13 -2.04 -15.85 8.73
C THR A 13 -3.24 -16.55 8.09
N GLU A 14 -4.13 -17.19 8.87
CA GLU A 14 -5.28 -17.94 8.34
C GLU A 14 -6.16 -17.13 7.36
N HIS A 15 -6.09 -15.80 7.40
CA HIS A 15 -7.00 -14.92 6.67
C HIS A 15 -6.30 -13.84 5.81
N ILE A 16 -5.00 -13.65 5.94
CA ILE A 16 -4.25 -12.60 5.24
C ILE A 16 -2.91 -13.14 4.72
N GLY A 17 -2.63 -12.86 3.46
CA GLY A 17 -1.31 -13.01 2.86
C GLY A 17 -0.58 -11.66 2.87
N LYS A 18 0.60 -11.62 3.49
CA LYS A 18 1.46 -10.44 3.53
C LYS A 18 2.72 -10.71 2.72
N TYR A 19 2.92 -9.93 1.66
CA TYR A 19 4.05 -10.02 0.77
C TYR A 19 4.93 -8.78 0.97
N ILE A 20 6.17 -8.98 1.39
CA ILE A 20 7.13 -7.90 1.65
C ILE A 20 8.23 -7.97 0.59
N PHE A 21 8.30 -6.94 -0.24
CA PHE A 21 9.24 -6.81 -1.35
C PHE A 21 10.41 -5.91 -0.95
N TYR A 22 11.63 -6.45 -1.03
CA TYR A 22 12.86 -5.74 -0.71
C TYR A 22 13.64 -5.36 -1.96
N PHE A 23 13.98 -4.08 -2.06
CA PHE A 23 14.79 -3.54 -3.15
C PHE A 23 16.19 -3.15 -2.65
N TYR A 24 17.23 -3.59 -3.36
CA TYR A 24 18.63 -3.30 -3.02
C TYR A 24 19.41 -2.74 -4.21
N PRO A 25 20.40 -1.85 -3.96
CA PRO A 25 20.82 -1.33 -2.66
C PRO A 25 19.84 -0.33 -2.02
N GLN A 26 19.80 -0.26 -0.69
CA GLN A 26 19.03 0.74 0.05
C GLN A 26 19.83 2.03 0.14
N GLU A 27 19.63 2.97 -0.79
CA GLU A 27 20.34 4.26 -0.78
C GLU A 27 19.57 5.38 -0.05
N GLY A 28 18.83 5.05 1.02
CA GLY A 28 18.09 6.01 1.84
C GLY A 28 17.17 6.91 1.01
N TYR A 29 17.29 8.23 1.16
CA TYR A 29 16.46 9.23 0.45
C TYR A 29 16.56 9.18 -1.08
N LYS A 30 17.55 8.52 -1.67
CA LYS A 30 17.61 8.31 -3.13
C LYS A 30 16.57 7.30 -3.64
N ASN A 31 15.91 6.57 -2.74
CA ASN A 31 14.86 5.61 -3.06
C ASN A 31 13.45 6.22 -3.13
N TRP A 32 13.31 7.55 -3.12
CA TRP A 32 12.02 8.29 -3.20
C TRP A 32 11.34 8.24 -4.58
N TYR A 33 11.54 7.14 -5.31
CA TYR A 33 10.97 6.87 -6.62
C TYR A 33 10.26 5.53 -6.61
N TRP A 34 9.20 5.45 -7.41
CA TRP A 34 8.57 4.17 -7.72
C TRP A 34 9.53 3.31 -8.54
N HIS A 35 9.78 2.07 -8.10
CA HIS A 35 10.47 1.09 -8.92
C HIS A 35 9.53 0.57 -10.01
N ASP A 36 10.11 0.04 -11.10
CA ASP A 36 9.33 -0.56 -12.20
C ASP A 36 8.36 -1.64 -11.69
N PHE A 37 8.79 -2.45 -10.71
CA PHE A 37 7.90 -3.46 -10.12
C PHE A 37 6.73 -2.85 -9.35
N ASP A 38 6.96 -1.73 -8.66
CA ASP A 38 5.89 -1.03 -7.94
C ASP A 38 4.77 -0.63 -8.90
N LEU A 39 5.14 -0.09 -10.06
CA LEU A 39 4.20 0.32 -11.10
C LEU A 39 3.41 -0.87 -11.64
N LYS A 40 4.07 -2.00 -11.91
CA LYS A 40 3.41 -3.23 -12.36
C LYS A 40 2.44 -3.77 -11.32
N LEU A 41 2.86 -3.82 -10.06
CA LEU A 41 2.03 -4.30 -8.95
C LEU A 41 0.78 -3.44 -8.79
N VAL A 42 0.95 -2.12 -8.84
CA VAL A 42 -0.15 -1.19 -8.75
C VAL A 42 -1.08 -1.31 -9.97
N GLN A 43 -0.54 -1.42 -11.19
CA GLN A 43 -1.34 -1.66 -12.40
C GLN A 43 -2.17 -2.94 -12.30
N TYR A 44 -1.57 -4.03 -11.82
CA TYR A 44 -2.27 -5.28 -11.55
C TYR A 44 -3.43 -5.08 -10.56
N LEU A 45 -3.18 -4.43 -9.43
CA LEU A 45 -4.20 -4.20 -8.39
C LEU A 45 -5.33 -3.31 -8.91
N TYR A 46 -5.03 -2.33 -9.76
CA TYR A 46 -6.05 -1.50 -10.40
C TYR A 46 -6.97 -2.24 -11.35
N ILE A 47 -6.43 -3.17 -12.14
CA ILE A 47 -7.23 -3.99 -13.04
C ILE A 47 -8.18 -4.89 -12.22
N LYS A 48 -7.73 -5.34 -11.04
CA LYS A 48 -8.52 -6.18 -10.14
C LYS A 48 -9.53 -5.42 -9.30
N PHE A 49 -9.20 -4.20 -8.89
CA PHE A 49 -9.99 -3.42 -7.95
C PHE A 49 -10.28 -2.02 -8.52
N PRO A 50 -11.54 -1.76 -8.91
CA PRO A 50 -11.90 -0.53 -9.62
C PRO A 50 -11.83 0.73 -8.74
N PHE A 51 -11.83 0.56 -7.42
CA PHE A 51 -11.79 1.67 -6.47
C PHE A 51 -10.49 1.62 -5.67
N SER A 52 -9.76 2.74 -5.66
CA SER A 52 -8.58 2.90 -4.82
C SER A 52 -8.60 4.23 -4.11
N VAL A 53 -8.14 4.23 -2.87
CA VAL A 53 -8.00 5.41 -2.04
C VAL A 53 -6.55 5.47 -1.58
N ILE A 54 -5.94 6.64 -1.65
CA ILE A 54 -4.60 6.83 -1.09
C ILE A 54 -4.71 7.46 0.29
N GLY A 55 -3.95 6.92 1.22
CA GLY A 55 -3.65 7.54 2.49
C GLY A 55 -2.15 7.81 2.69
N HIS A 56 -1.84 8.78 3.54
CA HIS A 56 -0.48 9.08 3.98
C HIS A 56 -0.48 9.61 5.42
N LEU A 57 0.53 9.20 6.19
CA LEU A 57 0.80 9.70 7.54
C LEU A 57 1.49 11.06 7.48
N LYS A 58 0.93 12.08 8.14
CA LYS A 58 1.55 13.42 8.18
C LYS A 58 2.90 13.39 8.89
N GLN A 59 3.97 13.28 8.11
CA GLN A 59 5.32 13.52 8.57
C GLN A 59 5.92 14.68 7.77
N GLY A 60 5.90 15.88 8.36
CA GLY A 60 6.54 17.08 7.81
C GLY A 60 5.63 18.04 7.02
N VAL A 61 6.12 19.27 6.84
CA VAL A 61 5.42 20.42 6.22
C VAL A 61 5.26 20.27 4.70
N SER A 62 6.07 19.41 4.07
CA SER A 62 6.17 19.32 2.60
C SER A 62 4.89 18.80 1.95
N PHE A 63 4.23 17.82 2.57
CA PHE A 63 3.06 17.15 2.00
C PHE A 63 1.87 18.11 1.76
N CYS A 64 1.51 18.93 2.76
CA CYS A 64 0.39 19.87 2.64
C CYS A 64 0.59 20.90 1.51
N LYS A 65 1.84 21.28 1.19
CA LYS A 65 2.14 22.26 0.13
C LYS A 65 2.00 21.66 -1.27
N LEU A 66 2.30 20.38 -1.45
CA LEU A 66 2.22 19.69 -2.74
C LEU A 66 0.79 19.22 -3.06
N PHE A 67 0.03 18.87 -2.03
CA PHE A 67 -1.39 18.51 -2.17
C PHE A 67 -2.29 19.71 -2.49
N ASN A 68 -1.95 20.92 -2.04
CA ASN A 68 -2.67 22.13 -2.44
C ASN A 68 -2.41 22.54 -3.90
N LYS A 69 -1.35 22.04 -4.54
CA LYS A 69 -1.02 22.35 -5.95
C LYS A 69 -1.61 21.35 -6.94
N ALA A 70 -1.78 20.11 -6.55
CA ALA A 70 -2.51 19.14 -7.35
C ALA A 70 -3.99 19.23 -6.97
N SER A 71 -4.85 19.43 -7.95
CA SER A 71 -6.31 19.51 -7.87
C SER A 71 -6.97 18.20 -7.37
N LEU A 72 -6.57 17.73 -6.19
CA LEU A 72 -7.18 16.64 -5.46
C LEU A 72 -8.24 17.25 -4.54
N ASN A 73 -9.40 17.54 -5.13
CA ASN A 73 -10.58 17.89 -4.36
C ASN A 73 -10.89 16.72 -3.40
N ASN A 74 -11.23 17.02 -2.15
CA ASN A 74 -11.64 16.05 -1.10
C ASN A 74 -10.50 15.32 -0.35
N ILE A 75 -9.51 16.07 0.15
CA ILE A 75 -8.60 15.54 1.18
C ILE A 75 -9.35 15.49 2.52
N ILE A 76 -9.40 14.32 3.13
CA ILE A 76 -9.99 14.11 4.44
C ILE A 76 -8.88 13.84 5.45
N LYS A 77 -8.88 14.59 6.56
CA LYS A 77 -7.94 14.38 7.67
C LYS A 77 -8.60 13.48 8.71
N ILE A 78 -7.91 12.41 9.11
CA ILE A 78 -8.25 11.58 10.26
C ILE A 78 -7.36 12.03 11.43
N PRO A 79 -7.87 12.85 12.38
CA PRO A 79 -7.02 13.51 13.36
C PRO A 79 -6.36 12.54 14.35
N LYS A 80 -7.06 11.49 14.75
CA LYS A 80 -6.57 10.48 15.71
C LYS A 80 -5.27 9.82 15.25
N GLU A 81 -5.20 9.53 13.95
CA GLU A 81 -4.09 8.82 13.32
C GLU A 81 -3.07 9.79 12.69
N ASN A 82 -3.31 11.11 12.77
CA ASN A 82 -2.54 12.12 12.02
C ASN A 82 -2.39 11.75 10.52
N PHE A 83 -3.45 11.17 9.96
CA PHE A 83 -3.50 10.54 8.65
C PHE A 83 -4.35 11.36 7.68
N PHE A 84 -3.95 11.41 6.42
CA PHE A 84 -4.71 12.08 5.37
C PHE A 84 -5.10 11.09 4.29
N ILE A 85 -6.31 11.21 3.79
CA ILE A 85 -6.88 10.32 2.78
C ILE A 85 -7.43 11.14 1.62
N THR A 86 -7.26 10.63 0.40
CA THR A 86 -7.88 11.17 -0.82
C THR A 86 -8.27 10.03 -1.77
N GLY A 87 -9.38 10.19 -2.47
CA GLY A 87 -9.76 9.27 -3.54
C GLY A 87 -8.82 9.40 -4.74
N LEU A 88 -8.43 8.27 -5.35
CA LEU A 88 -7.85 8.26 -6.68
C LEU A 88 -8.92 7.92 -7.70
N ASN A 89 -9.01 8.73 -8.74
CA ASN A 89 -9.84 8.44 -9.89
C ASN A 89 -8.94 8.18 -11.11
N SER A 90 -9.55 7.72 -12.21
CA SER A 90 -8.81 7.44 -13.45
C SER A 90 -8.06 8.67 -13.99
N GLU A 91 -8.55 9.88 -13.73
CA GLU A 91 -8.00 11.13 -14.27
C GLU A 91 -6.72 11.59 -13.55
N ASN A 92 -6.54 11.23 -12.27
CA ASN A 92 -5.41 11.68 -11.45
C ASN A 92 -4.38 10.58 -11.16
N LYS A 93 -4.66 9.35 -11.60
CA LYS A 93 -3.82 8.16 -11.36
C LYS A 93 -2.41 8.29 -11.92
N ASP A 94 -2.25 8.64 -13.19
CA ASP A 94 -0.91 8.73 -13.81
C ASP A 94 -0.09 9.85 -13.18
N ASN A 95 -0.75 10.94 -12.83
CA ASN A 95 -0.13 12.06 -12.12
C ASN A 95 0.37 11.68 -10.73
N PHE A 96 -0.24 10.70 -10.04
CA PHE A 96 0.23 10.22 -8.73
C PHE A 96 1.57 9.49 -8.84
N PHE A 97 1.74 8.59 -9.83
CA PHE A 97 2.98 7.82 -10.01
C PHE A 97 4.14 8.67 -10.53
N LEU A 98 3.85 9.78 -11.20
CA LEU A 98 4.86 10.73 -11.67
C LEU A 98 5.39 11.65 -10.56
N LYS A 99 4.75 11.69 -9.38
CA LYS A 99 5.23 12.55 -8.30
C LYS A 99 6.48 11.95 -7.67
N LYS A 100 7.57 12.73 -7.66
CA LYS A 100 8.64 12.52 -6.67
C LYS A 100 8.05 12.77 -5.30
N ASP A 101 8.23 11.80 -4.43
CA ASP A 101 7.55 11.80 -3.15
C ASP A 101 8.25 12.70 -2.12
N PHE A 102 7.49 13.20 -1.15
CA PHE A 102 7.96 13.95 0.02
C PHE A 102 7.39 13.38 1.33
N GLY A 103 6.72 12.23 1.29
CA GLY A 103 6.30 11.43 2.44
C GLY A 103 7.27 10.26 2.69
N HIS A 104 7.25 9.72 3.92
CA HIS A 104 8.05 8.54 4.26
C HIS A 104 7.33 7.23 3.91
N GLU A 105 6.01 7.23 3.98
CA GLU A 105 5.17 6.06 3.82
C GLU A 105 3.81 6.40 3.20
N TRP A 106 3.38 5.56 2.25
CA TRP A 106 2.08 5.67 1.58
C TRP A 106 1.28 4.40 1.73
N PHE A 107 -0.03 4.58 1.83
CA PHE A 107 -1.02 3.52 1.88
C PHE A 107 -1.93 3.65 0.67
N ILE A 108 -2.10 2.58 -0.10
CA ILE A 108 -3.07 2.50 -1.17
C ILE A 108 -4.07 1.42 -0.78
N PHE A 109 -5.28 1.83 -0.46
CA PHE A 109 -6.39 0.95 -0.12
C PHE A 109 -7.16 0.63 -1.40
N TYR A 110 -7.27 -0.65 -1.73
CA TYR A 110 -8.09 -1.11 -2.84
C TYR A 110 -9.41 -1.65 -2.30
N LEU A 111 -10.52 -1.07 -2.77
CA LEU A 111 -11.85 -1.26 -2.20
C LEU A 111 -12.76 -2.05 -3.14
N LYS A 112 -13.68 -2.84 -2.57
CA LYS A 112 -14.79 -3.49 -3.30
C LYS A 112 -15.77 -2.49 -3.90
N ARG A 113 -15.95 -1.34 -3.23
CA ARG A 113 -16.98 -0.34 -3.52
C ARG A 113 -16.43 1.05 -3.20
N ASP A 114 -16.93 2.06 -3.89
CA ASP A 114 -16.64 3.46 -3.59
C ASP A 114 -17.35 3.90 -2.31
N LYS A 115 -16.74 3.61 -1.16
CA LYS A 115 -17.27 3.88 0.18
C LYS A 115 -16.19 4.47 1.08
N ILE A 116 -15.66 5.63 0.68
CA ILE A 116 -14.59 6.32 1.42
C ILE A 116 -14.97 6.61 2.88
N ASP A 117 -16.23 6.92 3.18
CA ASP A 117 -16.70 7.17 4.55
C ASP A 117 -16.60 5.92 5.43
N VAL A 118 -16.89 4.74 4.86
CA VAL A 118 -16.74 3.47 5.58
C VAL A 118 -15.27 3.17 5.82
N LEU A 119 -14.40 3.46 4.86
CA LEU A 119 -12.94 3.31 5.02
C LEU A 119 -12.43 4.18 6.17
N ILE A 120 -12.86 5.43 6.23
CA ILE A 120 -12.47 6.36 7.31
C ILE A 120 -12.91 5.81 8.66
N ASN A 121 -14.16 5.37 8.79
CA ASN A 121 -14.67 4.78 10.03
C ASN A 121 -13.90 3.52 10.44
N GLU A 122 -13.57 2.64 9.48
CA GLU A 122 -12.78 1.43 9.74
C GLU A 122 -11.35 1.77 10.19
N ILE A 123 -10.70 2.77 9.57
CA ILE A 123 -9.38 3.25 10.01
C ILE A 123 -9.45 3.85 11.41
N GLU A 124 -10.45 4.67 11.71
CA GLU A 124 -10.64 5.25 13.05
C GLU A 124 -10.92 4.20 14.13
N MET A 125 -11.52 3.06 13.75
CA MET A 125 -11.89 1.99 14.68
C MET A 125 -10.75 0.99 14.92
N PHE A 126 -10.01 0.63 13.87
CA PHE A 126 -8.98 -0.41 13.93
C PHE A 126 -7.55 0.12 14.00
N GLY A 127 -7.33 1.38 13.64
CA GLY A 127 -6.02 2.01 13.54
C GLY A 127 -5.27 1.61 12.27
N ILE A 128 -4.41 2.50 11.77
CA ILE A 128 -3.59 2.19 10.59
C ILE A 128 -2.32 1.40 10.93
N ASP A 129 -1.92 1.43 12.21
CA ASP A 129 -0.75 0.71 12.73
C ASP A 129 -0.96 -0.82 12.78
N ASN A 130 -2.21 -1.29 12.64
CA ASN A 130 -2.56 -2.73 12.60
C ASN A 130 -3.29 -3.07 11.28
N ILE A 131 -2.53 -3.00 10.18
CA ILE A 131 -3.00 -3.21 8.82
C ILE A 131 -3.65 -4.59 8.66
N GLU A 132 -3.11 -5.61 9.31
CA GLU A 132 -3.66 -6.96 9.28
C GLU A 132 -5.06 -6.99 9.89
N ARG A 133 -5.24 -6.44 11.09
CA ARG A 133 -6.57 -6.39 11.72
C ARG A 133 -7.55 -5.54 10.90
N LEU A 134 -7.10 -4.40 10.39
CA LEU A 134 -7.90 -3.52 9.53
C LEU A 134 -8.39 -4.28 8.30
N LEU A 135 -7.50 -4.95 7.57
CA LEU A 135 -7.86 -5.71 6.36
C LEU A 135 -8.76 -6.92 6.67
N TYR A 136 -8.50 -7.62 7.76
CA TYR A 136 -9.27 -8.81 8.16
C TYR A 136 -10.71 -8.46 8.54
N LYS A 137 -10.89 -7.40 9.33
CA LYS A 137 -12.20 -6.98 9.84
C LYS A 137 -12.95 -6.05 8.87
N SER A 138 -12.26 -5.50 7.88
CA SER A 138 -12.86 -4.61 6.91
C SER A 138 -13.89 -5.31 6.03
N THR A 139 -15.00 -4.62 5.82
CA THR A 139 -16.09 -5.03 4.93
C THR A 139 -15.87 -4.60 3.48
N ILE A 140 -15.01 -3.60 3.25
CA ILE A 140 -14.83 -2.96 1.94
C ILE A 140 -13.40 -3.07 1.39
N ILE A 141 -12.38 -3.28 2.20
CA ILE A 141 -10.97 -3.35 1.78
C ILE A 141 -10.64 -4.77 1.31
N GLU A 142 -10.01 -4.88 0.15
CA GLU A 142 -9.52 -6.14 -0.43
C GLU A 142 -8.01 -6.28 -0.35
N SER A 143 -7.30 -5.16 -0.51
CA SER A 143 -5.85 -5.13 -0.31
C SER A 143 -5.41 -3.75 0.14
N ILE A 144 -4.29 -3.74 0.85
CA ILE A 144 -3.59 -2.55 1.29
C ILE A 144 -2.14 -2.69 0.81
N LEU A 145 -1.74 -1.78 -0.07
CA LEU A 145 -0.35 -1.63 -0.48
C LEU A 145 0.27 -0.52 0.35
N VAL A 146 1.35 -0.83 1.05
CA VAL A 146 2.17 0.15 1.75
C VAL A 146 3.51 0.28 1.06
N LYS A 147 3.85 1.49 0.65
CA LYS A 147 5.18 1.82 0.11
C LYS A 147 5.93 2.61 1.16
N ASN A 148 7.06 2.07 1.62
CA ASN A 148 7.98 2.77 2.50
C ASN A 148 9.25 3.13 1.72
N PHE A 149 9.45 4.44 1.52
CA PHE A 149 10.50 4.97 0.67
C PHE A 149 11.87 5.05 1.37
N ILE A 150 11.90 5.09 2.71
CA ILE A 150 13.16 5.15 3.49
C ILE A 150 13.95 3.85 3.31
N ASN A 151 13.28 2.72 3.50
CA ASN A 151 13.92 1.40 3.45
C ASN A 151 13.81 0.74 2.07
N GLY A 152 13.21 1.43 1.09
CA GLY A 152 12.97 0.87 -0.25
C GLY A 152 12.18 -0.43 -0.18
N THR A 153 11.09 -0.45 0.59
CA THR A 153 10.25 -1.65 0.77
C THR A 153 8.83 -1.40 0.30
N ILE A 154 8.21 -2.42 -0.27
CA ILE A 154 6.76 -2.48 -0.44
C ILE A 154 6.22 -3.62 0.41
N HIS A 155 5.15 -3.32 1.15
CA HIS A 155 4.39 -4.30 1.90
C HIS A 155 3.02 -4.37 1.23
N LEU A 156 2.65 -5.53 0.74
CA LEU A 156 1.32 -5.75 0.21
C LEU A 156 0.60 -6.75 1.12
N CYS A 157 -0.43 -6.25 1.81
CA CYS A 157 -1.35 -7.06 2.57
C CYS A 157 -2.59 -7.32 1.71
N VAL A 158 -2.86 -8.59 1.42
CA VAL A 158 -4.03 -9.00 0.60
C VAL A 158 -4.76 -10.13 1.29
N LYS A 159 -6.06 -10.23 1.03
CA LYS A 159 -6.77 -11.49 1.28
C LYS A 159 -6.23 -12.55 0.31
N PRO A 160 -5.84 -13.75 0.78
CA PRO A 160 -5.23 -14.78 -0.06
C PRO A 160 -6.03 -15.01 -1.34
N SER A 161 -5.34 -15.03 -2.49
CA SER A 161 -5.98 -15.14 -3.80
C SER A 161 -5.06 -15.86 -4.78
N ALA A 162 -5.56 -16.94 -5.39
CA ALA A 162 -4.84 -17.71 -6.41
C ALA A 162 -4.40 -16.86 -7.61
N SER A 163 -5.13 -15.78 -7.90
CA SER A 163 -4.76 -14.87 -9.00
C SER A 163 -3.53 -14.03 -8.70
N PHE A 164 -3.22 -13.76 -7.43
CA PHE A 164 -2.04 -12.99 -7.05
C PHE A 164 -0.77 -13.83 -7.12
N ASP A 165 -0.84 -15.10 -6.68
CA ASP A 165 0.27 -16.04 -6.82
C ASP A 165 0.66 -16.25 -8.29
N LEU A 166 -0.32 -16.27 -9.20
CA LEU A 166 -0.07 -16.32 -10.64
C LEU A 166 0.67 -15.08 -11.14
N PHE A 167 0.24 -13.88 -10.74
CA PHE A 167 0.92 -12.63 -11.09
C PHE A 167 2.39 -12.63 -10.62
N LEU A 168 2.65 -13.06 -9.37
CA LEU A 168 4.02 -13.15 -8.85
C LEU A 168 4.88 -14.13 -9.65
N LYS A 169 4.31 -15.24 -10.07
CA LYS A 169 4.99 -16.24 -10.91
C LYS A 169 5.31 -15.68 -12.30
N GLU A 170 4.39 -14.96 -12.93
CA GLU A 170 4.59 -14.30 -14.23
C GLU A 170 5.71 -13.25 -14.17
N GLU A 171 5.77 -12.49 -13.08
CA GLU A 171 6.83 -11.53 -12.79
C GLU A 171 8.15 -12.19 -12.32
N LYS A 172 8.22 -13.52 -12.31
CA LYS A 172 9.39 -14.33 -11.93
C LYS A 172 9.90 -14.01 -10.53
N ILE A 173 8.99 -13.75 -9.60
CA ILE A 173 9.31 -13.43 -8.22
C ILE A 173 9.46 -14.71 -7.42
N PHE A 174 10.62 -14.87 -6.78
CA PHE A 174 10.83 -15.94 -5.82
C PHE A 174 10.23 -15.55 -4.46
N ILE A 175 9.35 -16.41 -3.95
CA ILE A 175 8.69 -16.21 -2.65
C ILE A 175 9.41 -17.06 -1.61
N LYS A 176 9.89 -16.41 -0.55
CA LYS A 176 10.42 -17.07 0.64
C LYS A 176 9.37 -17.05 1.73
N GLU A 177 8.83 -18.21 2.05
CA GLU A 177 7.86 -18.35 3.14
C GLU A 177 8.57 -18.20 4.48
N ARG A 178 8.06 -17.32 5.34
CA ARG A 178 8.49 -17.23 6.73
C ARG A 178 7.51 -18.05 7.57
N ASN A 179 7.96 -19.18 8.10
CA ASN A 179 7.19 -19.91 9.10
C ASN A 179 7.13 -19.09 10.38
N ILE A 180 6.03 -18.38 10.59
CA ILE A 180 5.69 -17.81 11.88
C ILE A 180 4.94 -18.90 12.63
N ASN A 181 5.67 -19.69 13.42
CA ASN A 181 5.03 -20.45 14.49
C ASN A 181 4.45 -19.41 15.44
N PHE A 182 3.13 -19.22 15.41
CA PHE A 182 2.43 -18.41 16.39
C PHE A 182 2.70 -19.03 17.76
N LEU A 183 3.54 -18.37 18.55
CA LEU A 183 3.40 -18.45 20.00
C LEU A 183 2.03 -17.85 20.29
N GLU A 184 1.15 -18.67 20.84
CA GLU A 184 -0.19 -18.30 21.27
C GLU A 184 -0.10 -16.97 22.05
N LEU A 185 -0.71 -15.93 21.49
CA LEU A 185 -0.95 -14.69 22.22
C LEU A 185 -2.18 -14.96 23.09
N ASP A 186 -1.93 -15.37 24.33
CA ASP A 186 -2.90 -15.35 25.42
C ASP A 186 -3.46 -13.93 25.67
#